data_AF-K2GYZ4-F1
#
_entry.id   AF-K2GYZ4-F1
#
_cell.length_a   1.000
_cell.length_b   1.000
_cell.length_c   1.000
_cell.angle_alpha   90.00
_cell.angle_beta   90.00
_cell.angle_gamma   90.00
#
_symmetry.space_group_name_H-M   'P 1'
#
loop_
_entity.id
_entity.type
_entity.pdbx_description
1 polymer ?
#
loop_
_entity_poly.entity_id
_entity_poly.type
_entity_poly.pdbx_seq_one_letter_code
_entity_poly.pdbx_strand_id
1 'polypeptide(L)'
;PDICFVLDWSATNNFSSKDNCIAKKDMSLKDYDSSLVWYWDMETLTADWKLKDLSGNGNDWTFSWGMNYSAASTGWIIGKGLAFNWQNTYISVADSDTILPTSSYTMQVYSKKSGTWTQGERWIMVSKNTNYIDICYKEKILFSMYSSWSQPLTVGWNCPNYWDWHLYTATFDGSKATLYDNWSQIGSRSINILLQDDSNQMTIWRYNWGWYYFNWTIDGIKIYNRILSPWEILQQAKSAWL
;
A
#
# COMPACT_ATOMS: atom_id res chain seq x y z
N PRO A 1 16.49 -9.00 4.56
CA PRO A 1 17.02 -7.62 4.59
C PRO A 1 16.33 -6.81 5.68
N ASP A 2 17.15 -6.32 6.59
CA ASP A 2 16.70 -5.77 7.86
C ASP A 2 16.07 -4.39 7.61
N ILE A 3 14.83 -4.19 8.03
CA ILE A 3 14.14 -2.90 7.82
C ILE A 3 14.51 -2.00 9.00
N CYS A 4 15.29 -0.97 8.72
CA CYS A 4 15.72 -0.03 9.75
C CYS A 4 14.62 1.04 9.92
N PHE A 5 13.80 0.93 10.96
CA PHE A 5 12.81 1.96 11.33
C PHE A 5 13.45 3.03 12.21
N VAL A 6 13.02 4.28 12.04
CA VAL A 6 13.32 5.37 12.98
C VAL A 6 12.14 5.47 13.96
N LEU A 7 12.43 5.36 15.25
CA LEU A 7 11.50 5.72 16.31
C LEU A 7 11.42 7.25 16.40
N ASP A 8 10.20 7.76 16.54
CA ASP A 8 9.96 9.19 16.75
C ASP A 8 10.72 9.66 18.01
N TRP A 9 11.28 10.88 17.98
CA TRP A 9 12.14 11.54 19.00
C TRP A 9 13.67 11.34 18.95
N SER A 10 14.24 10.64 17.98
CA SER A 10 15.70 10.62 17.82
C SER A 10 16.23 11.93 17.21
N ALA A 11 16.85 12.78 18.03
CA ALA A 11 17.61 13.96 17.57
C ALA A 11 18.92 13.58 16.83
N THR A 12 19.28 12.29 16.80
CA THR A 12 20.49 11.79 16.14
C THR A 12 20.11 10.99 14.91
N ASN A 13 20.07 11.70 13.79
CA ASN A 13 19.87 11.17 12.45
C ASN A 13 21.20 10.56 11.96
N ASN A 14 21.62 9.44 12.54
CA ASN A 14 22.68 8.63 11.96
C ASN A 14 22.02 7.58 11.08
N PHE A 15 22.26 7.67 9.76
CA PHE A 15 21.90 6.64 8.79
C PHE A 15 22.10 5.25 9.38
N SER A 16 21.05 4.42 9.31
CA SER A 16 21.03 2.98 9.58
C SER A 16 22.41 2.37 9.90
N SER A 17 22.78 2.26 11.17
CA SER A 17 23.89 1.36 11.51
C SER A 17 23.36 -0.06 11.29
N LYS A 18 24.07 -0.85 10.48
CA LYS A 18 23.79 -2.27 10.25
C LYS A 18 23.66 -3.05 11.58
N ASP A 19 24.35 -2.56 12.61
CA ASP A 19 24.42 -3.17 13.93
C ASP A 19 23.11 -3.03 14.75
N ASN A 20 22.19 -2.14 14.36
CA ASN A 20 20.90 -1.93 15.01
C ASN A 20 19.69 -2.23 14.09
N CYS A 21 19.89 -2.84 12.92
CA CYS A 21 18.78 -3.19 12.05
C CYS A 21 18.17 -4.54 12.49
N ILE A 22 16.85 -4.57 12.62
CA ILE A 22 16.11 -5.76 13.03
C ILE A 22 15.74 -6.56 11.78
N ALA A 23 15.99 -7.87 11.83
CA ALA A 23 15.67 -8.76 10.73
C ALA A 23 14.16 -8.78 10.45
N LYS A 24 13.81 -8.59 9.16
CA LYS A 24 12.44 -8.50 8.61
C LYS A 24 11.48 -9.60 9.09
N LYS A 25 12.01 -10.79 9.40
CA LYS A 25 11.26 -12.00 9.73
C LYS A 25 10.70 -12.05 11.16
N ASP A 26 11.26 -11.26 12.09
CA ASP A 26 10.98 -11.37 13.53
C ASP A 26 10.22 -10.16 14.12
N MET A 27 9.80 -9.20 13.29
CA MET A 27 9.07 -8.02 13.77
C MET A 27 7.56 -8.26 13.89
N SER A 28 7.03 -8.03 15.08
CA SER A 28 5.70 -7.43 15.26
C SER A 28 5.92 -5.91 15.21
N LEU A 29 5.75 -5.29 14.04
CA LEU A 29 6.05 -3.86 13.89
C LEU A 29 5.18 -2.94 14.79
N LYS A 30 4.05 -3.46 15.26
CA LYS A 30 3.18 -2.80 16.24
C LYS A 30 3.86 -2.51 17.58
N ASP A 31 4.91 -3.24 17.92
CA ASP A 31 5.66 -3.00 19.16
C ASP A 31 6.50 -1.70 19.07
N TYR A 32 6.74 -1.20 17.86
CA TYR A 32 7.53 0.01 17.57
C TYR A 32 6.68 1.17 17.02
N ASP A 33 5.62 0.85 16.30
CA ASP A 33 4.61 1.81 15.88
C ASP A 33 3.21 1.19 16.01
N SER A 34 2.55 1.47 17.13
CA SER A 34 1.19 0.98 17.40
C SER A 34 0.16 1.51 16.41
N SER A 35 0.51 2.53 15.62
CA SER A 35 -0.36 3.05 14.57
C SER A 35 -0.34 2.21 13.30
N LEU A 36 0.70 1.38 13.09
CA LEU A 36 0.73 0.43 11.99
C LEU A 36 -0.30 -0.66 12.26
N VAL A 37 -1.38 -0.61 11.48
CA VAL A 37 -2.51 -1.52 11.65
C VAL A 37 -2.42 -2.71 10.71
N TRP A 38 -1.76 -2.56 9.57
CA TRP A 38 -1.74 -3.54 8.47
C TRP A 38 -0.35 -3.55 7.83
N TYR A 39 0.31 -4.72 7.72
CA TYR A 39 1.57 -4.83 6.97
C TYR A 39 1.76 -6.19 6.31
N TRP A 40 1.98 -6.17 5.00
CA TRP A 40 2.40 -7.34 4.22
C TRP A 40 3.64 -7.02 3.41
N ASP A 41 4.61 -7.91 3.55
CA ASP A 41 5.89 -7.87 2.86
C ASP A 41 5.93 -8.75 1.61
N MET A 42 4.78 -9.27 1.19
CA MET A 42 4.61 -10.13 0.01
C MET A 42 5.41 -11.44 0.01
N GLU A 43 5.96 -11.85 1.16
CA GLU A 43 6.86 -13.01 1.22
C GLU A 43 6.79 -13.83 2.49
N THR A 44 6.31 -13.24 3.58
CA THR A 44 6.07 -13.97 4.81
C THR A 44 4.70 -14.62 4.76
N LEU A 45 4.68 -15.95 4.78
CA LEU A 45 3.45 -16.74 4.76
C LEU A 45 3.16 -17.38 6.13
N THR A 46 1.88 -17.57 6.43
CA THR A 46 1.41 -18.42 7.52
C THR A 46 1.58 -19.91 7.15
N ALA A 47 1.43 -20.80 8.13
CA ALA A 47 1.50 -22.25 7.89
C ALA A 47 0.39 -22.76 6.93
N ASP A 48 -0.75 -22.07 6.87
CA ASP A 48 -1.86 -22.34 5.95
C ASP A 48 -1.78 -21.53 4.64
N TRP A 49 -0.58 -21.05 4.27
CA TRP A 49 -0.28 -20.39 2.99
C TRP A 49 -1.02 -19.06 2.75
N LYS A 50 -1.38 -18.34 3.80
CA LYS A 50 -1.85 -16.95 3.71
C LYS A 50 -0.66 -16.00 3.78
N LEU A 51 -0.78 -14.83 3.17
CA LEU A 51 0.19 -13.76 3.38
C LEU A 51 0.02 -13.20 4.80
N LYS A 52 1.06 -13.31 5.61
CA LYS A 52 0.99 -13.01 7.04
C LYS A 52 0.94 -11.50 7.27
N ASP A 53 0.02 -11.06 8.12
CA ASP A 53 0.00 -9.70 8.63
C ASP A 53 1.09 -9.49 9.69
N LEU A 54 2.13 -8.77 9.30
CA LEU A 54 3.29 -8.43 10.12
C LEU A 54 3.06 -7.22 11.03
N SER A 55 1.89 -6.58 10.96
CA SER A 55 1.48 -5.61 11.97
C SER A 55 1.06 -6.28 13.28
N GLY A 56 0.79 -7.59 13.28
CA GLY A 56 0.35 -8.31 14.47
C GLY A 56 -1.13 -8.10 14.83
N ASN A 57 -1.96 -7.60 13.91
CA ASN A 57 -3.41 -7.47 14.10
C ASN A 57 -4.22 -8.64 13.53
N GLY A 58 -3.55 -9.64 12.95
CA GLY A 58 -4.18 -10.88 12.49
C GLY A 58 -4.96 -10.72 11.19
N ASN A 59 -4.65 -9.70 10.38
CA ASN A 59 -5.30 -9.46 9.10
C ASN A 59 -4.71 -10.32 7.97
N ASP A 60 -4.45 -11.62 8.22
CA ASP A 60 -3.78 -12.48 7.24
C ASP A 60 -4.55 -12.56 5.91
N TRP A 61 -3.80 -12.48 4.81
CA TRP A 61 -4.32 -12.36 3.45
C TRP A 61 -4.56 -13.70 2.78
N THR A 62 -5.76 -13.85 2.22
CA THR A 62 -6.10 -15.04 1.45
C THR A 62 -5.94 -14.78 -0.04
N PHE A 63 -5.15 -15.65 -0.68
CA PHE A 63 -5.03 -15.69 -2.13
C PHE A 63 -6.35 -16.12 -2.77
N SER A 64 -6.92 -15.29 -3.64
CA SER A 64 -8.16 -15.64 -4.33
C SER A 64 -7.90 -16.54 -5.55
N TRP A 65 -8.91 -17.33 -5.92
CA TRP A 65 -8.99 -18.11 -7.17
C TRP A 65 -7.81 -19.04 -7.45
N GLY A 66 -7.19 -19.59 -6.39
CA GLY A 66 -6.08 -20.53 -6.54
C GLY A 66 -4.78 -19.89 -7.04
N MET A 67 -4.60 -18.58 -6.82
CA MET A 67 -3.32 -17.92 -7.08
C MET A 67 -2.19 -18.71 -6.43
N ASN A 68 -1.23 -19.13 -7.26
CA ASN A 68 -0.06 -19.87 -6.81
C ASN A 68 1.02 -18.86 -6.40
N TYR A 69 1.33 -18.80 -5.10
CA TYR A 69 2.34 -17.89 -4.56
C TYR A 69 3.69 -18.03 -5.29
N SER A 70 4.17 -19.26 -5.53
CA SER A 70 5.45 -19.50 -6.17
C SER A 70 5.52 -18.99 -7.60
N ALA A 71 4.41 -19.02 -8.34
CA ALA A 71 4.33 -18.49 -9.70
C ALA A 71 4.24 -16.95 -9.73
N ALA A 72 3.61 -16.35 -8.72
CA ALA A 72 3.46 -14.90 -8.61
C ALA A 72 4.68 -14.23 -7.94
N SER A 73 5.41 -14.96 -7.11
CA SER A 73 6.60 -14.47 -6.42
C SER A 73 7.68 -14.08 -7.42
N THR A 74 8.11 -12.83 -7.38
CA THR A 74 9.17 -12.28 -8.23
C THR A 74 10.16 -11.47 -7.41
N GLY A 75 11.33 -11.20 -7.97
CA GLY A 75 12.34 -10.38 -7.31
C GLY A 75 11.88 -8.92 -7.14
N TRP A 76 12.12 -8.39 -5.94
CA TRP A 76 11.99 -6.98 -5.57
C TRP A 76 13.38 -6.35 -5.39
N ILE A 77 13.46 -5.03 -5.19
CA ILE A 77 14.72 -4.35 -4.85
C ILE A 77 15.35 -5.00 -3.61
N ILE A 78 14.51 -5.41 -2.64
CA ILE A 78 14.98 -6.03 -1.41
C ILE A 78 14.08 -7.20 -0.95
N GLY A 79 14.29 -8.39 -1.52
CA GLY A 79 13.49 -9.59 -1.21
C GLY A 79 12.58 -9.98 -2.36
N LYS A 80 11.31 -10.23 -2.08
CA LYS A 80 10.33 -10.64 -3.08
C LYS A 80 9.15 -9.67 -3.12
N GLY A 81 8.54 -9.57 -4.29
CA GLY A 81 7.22 -8.97 -4.47
C GLY A 81 6.28 -9.97 -5.10
N LEU A 82 5.01 -9.58 -5.27
CA LEU A 82 4.05 -10.36 -6.01
C LEU A 82 3.75 -9.70 -7.36
N ALA A 83 4.08 -10.42 -8.43
CA ALA A 83 3.68 -10.11 -9.78
C ALA A 83 2.30 -10.72 -10.06
N PHE A 84 1.45 -9.90 -10.64
CA PHE A 84 0.14 -10.30 -11.09
C PHE A 84 0.06 -10.12 -12.60
N ASN A 85 -0.55 -11.08 -13.30
CA ASN A 85 -0.33 -11.28 -14.74
C ASN A 85 -1.63 -11.31 -15.60
N TRP A 86 -2.60 -10.43 -15.34
CA TRP A 86 -3.94 -10.38 -15.98
C TRP A 86 -4.88 -11.57 -15.76
N GLN A 87 -4.40 -12.68 -15.20
CA GLN A 87 -5.27 -13.80 -14.84
C GLN A 87 -5.94 -13.46 -13.52
N ASN A 88 -7.27 -13.65 -13.42
CA ASN A 88 -8.27 -13.46 -12.34
C ASN A 88 -7.85 -13.49 -10.85
N THR A 89 -6.63 -13.11 -10.54
CA THR A 89 -5.91 -13.24 -9.30
C THR A 89 -5.91 -11.87 -8.67
N TYR A 90 -6.32 -11.85 -7.43
CA TYR A 90 -6.33 -10.70 -6.58
C TYR A 90 -6.20 -11.21 -5.16
N ILE A 91 -5.92 -10.30 -4.26
CA ILE A 91 -5.88 -10.61 -2.84
C ILE A 91 -7.13 -9.99 -2.22
N SER A 92 -7.77 -10.74 -1.33
CA SER A 92 -8.85 -10.21 -0.51
C SER A 92 -8.56 -10.43 0.96
N VAL A 93 -8.99 -9.44 1.73
CA VAL A 93 -8.85 -9.43 3.18
C VAL A 93 -10.25 -9.26 3.74
N ALA A 94 -10.61 -10.14 4.66
CA ALA A 94 -11.86 -10.01 5.38
C ALA A 94 -11.92 -8.63 6.04
N ASP A 95 -13.13 -8.11 6.13
CA ASP A 95 -13.37 -6.88 6.87
C ASP A 95 -12.94 -7.03 8.34
N SER A 96 -12.42 -5.94 8.91
CA SER A 96 -12.08 -5.86 10.33
C SER A 96 -12.22 -4.42 10.82
N ASP A 97 -12.43 -4.23 12.12
CA ASP A 97 -12.54 -2.90 12.73
C ASP A 97 -11.27 -2.03 12.53
N THR A 98 -10.17 -2.64 12.05
CA THR A 98 -8.92 -1.95 11.74
C THR A 98 -8.79 -1.51 10.28
N ILE A 99 -9.73 -1.87 9.41
CA ILE A 99 -9.50 -1.88 7.95
C ILE A 99 -9.53 -0.53 7.25
N LEU A 100 -10.09 0.51 7.86
CA LEU A 100 -9.97 1.89 7.38
C LEU A 100 -10.27 2.82 8.56
N PRO A 101 -9.25 3.43 9.18
CA PRO A 101 -9.45 4.46 10.18
C PRO A 101 -10.23 5.61 9.56
N THR A 102 -11.49 5.80 9.94
CA THR A 102 -12.41 6.75 9.27
C THR A 102 -12.07 8.22 9.53
N SER A 103 -11.21 8.49 10.53
CA SER A 103 -10.78 9.84 10.90
C SER A 103 -9.48 10.28 10.23
N SER A 104 -8.44 9.44 10.22
CA SER A 104 -7.15 9.76 9.61
C SER A 104 -6.32 8.50 9.39
N TYR A 105 -5.63 8.43 8.25
CA TYR A 105 -4.83 7.26 7.91
C TYR A 105 -3.75 7.54 6.87
N THR A 106 -2.84 6.59 6.74
CA THR A 106 -1.86 6.52 5.66
C THR A 106 -1.91 5.14 5.02
N MET A 107 -1.98 5.07 3.70
CA MET A 107 -1.80 3.85 2.91
C MET A 107 -0.52 3.95 2.09
N GLN A 108 0.29 2.90 2.12
CA GLN A 108 1.53 2.78 1.38
C GLN A 108 1.60 1.48 0.60
N VAL A 109 2.16 1.55 -0.61
CA VAL A 109 2.40 0.39 -1.46
C VAL A 109 3.58 0.67 -2.38
N TYR A 110 4.52 -0.27 -2.45
CA TYR A 110 5.50 -0.28 -3.53
C TYR A 110 4.88 -0.92 -4.75
N SER A 111 5.07 -0.31 -5.91
CA SER A 111 4.55 -0.86 -7.15
C SER A 111 5.46 -0.55 -8.34
N LYS A 112 5.65 -1.54 -9.20
CA LYS A 112 6.37 -1.45 -10.47
C LYS A 112 5.53 -2.04 -11.58
N LYS A 113 5.45 -1.29 -12.67
CA LYS A 113 4.72 -1.71 -13.86
C LYS A 113 5.48 -2.80 -14.62
N SER A 114 4.77 -3.81 -15.11
CA SER A 114 5.32 -4.91 -15.91
C SER A 114 4.62 -5.14 -17.25
N GLY A 115 3.92 -4.15 -17.82
CA GLY A 115 3.24 -4.28 -19.12
C GLY A 115 3.06 -2.98 -19.88
N THR A 116 2.50 -3.05 -21.10
CA THR A 116 2.09 -1.88 -21.89
C THR A 116 0.68 -1.45 -21.49
N TRP A 117 0.37 -0.14 -21.60
CA TRP A 117 -0.93 0.43 -21.21
C TRP A 117 -1.86 0.60 -22.39
N THR A 118 -3.14 0.35 -22.19
CA THR A 118 -4.22 0.75 -23.11
C THR A 118 -5.01 1.90 -22.50
N GLN A 119 -5.40 2.88 -23.32
CA GLN A 119 -6.14 4.04 -22.85
C GLN A 119 -7.48 3.67 -22.20
N GLY A 120 -7.72 4.17 -20.98
CA GLY A 120 -8.95 3.98 -20.22
C GLY A 120 -8.91 2.89 -19.14
N GLU A 121 -7.79 2.18 -18.98
CA GLU A 121 -7.58 1.18 -17.94
C GLU A 121 -7.43 1.82 -16.53
N ARG A 122 -7.95 1.16 -15.47
CA ARG A 122 -8.02 1.64 -14.06
C ARG A 122 -7.22 0.79 -13.09
N TRP A 123 -6.02 1.21 -12.71
CA TRP A 123 -5.01 0.31 -12.16
C TRP A 123 -4.97 0.43 -10.64
N ILE A 124 -5.87 -0.29 -9.99
CA ILE A 124 -6.07 -0.17 -8.54
C ILE A 124 -5.13 -1.07 -7.77
N MET A 125 -4.24 -0.47 -6.98
CA MET A 125 -3.28 -1.20 -6.13
C MET A 125 -3.95 -1.74 -4.87
N VAL A 126 -4.65 -0.87 -4.15
CA VAL A 126 -5.32 -1.17 -2.88
C VAL A 126 -6.69 -0.53 -2.93
N SER A 127 -7.72 -1.28 -2.55
CA SER A 127 -9.12 -0.85 -2.59
C SER A 127 -9.89 -1.40 -1.40
N LYS A 128 -10.49 -0.54 -0.59
CA LYS A 128 -11.55 -0.91 0.36
C LYS A 128 -12.78 -0.09 0.00
N ASN A 129 -13.79 -0.77 -0.52
CA ASN A 129 -14.89 -0.18 -1.25
C ASN A 129 -14.39 0.75 -2.38
N THR A 130 -14.74 2.03 -2.33
CA THR A 130 -14.43 3.08 -3.30
C THR A 130 -13.35 4.05 -2.78
N ASN A 131 -12.72 3.69 -1.65
CA ASN A 131 -11.45 4.25 -1.20
C ASN A 131 -10.30 3.43 -1.80
N TYR A 132 -9.52 4.03 -2.69
CA TYR A 132 -8.46 3.31 -3.40
C TYR A 132 -7.35 4.21 -3.92
N ILE A 133 -6.17 3.63 -4.10
CA ILE A 133 -5.09 4.23 -4.88
C ILE A 133 -5.08 3.59 -6.27
N ASP A 134 -5.26 4.41 -7.30
CA ASP A 134 -5.17 4.05 -8.71
C ASP A 134 -3.91 4.71 -9.31
N ILE A 135 -3.10 3.97 -10.06
CA ILE A 135 -1.85 4.52 -10.58
C ILE A 135 -2.05 5.27 -11.90
N CYS A 136 -3.03 4.85 -12.73
CA CYS A 136 -3.01 5.24 -14.13
C CYS A 136 -4.36 5.32 -14.83
N TYR A 137 -5.42 5.69 -14.11
CA TYR A 137 -6.67 6.07 -14.76
C TYR A 137 -6.54 7.41 -15.47
N LYS A 138 -6.79 7.43 -16.78
CA LYS A 138 -6.65 8.62 -17.63
C LYS A 138 -5.28 9.31 -17.48
N GLU A 139 -4.22 8.49 -17.44
CA GLU A 139 -2.83 8.94 -17.38
C GLU A 139 -2.43 9.65 -16.07
N LYS A 140 -3.22 9.50 -15.00
CA LYS A 140 -2.96 10.10 -13.70
C LYS A 140 -2.98 9.07 -12.57
N ILE A 141 -2.13 9.29 -11.58
CA ILE A 141 -2.25 8.66 -10.27
C ILE A 141 -3.42 9.32 -9.54
N LEU A 142 -4.27 8.54 -8.90
CA LEU A 142 -5.44 9.00 -8.17
C LEU A 142 -5.51 8.35 -6.80
N PHE A 143 -5.97 9.13 -5.83
CA PHE A 143 -6.44 8.64 -4.56
C PHE A 143 -7.91 9.01 -4.49
N SER A 144 -8.73 7.99 -4.63
CA SER A 144 -10.17 8.08 -4.51
C SER A 144 -10.57 7.88 -3.07
N MET A 145 -11.46 8.73 -2.61
CA MET A 145 -12.17 8.54 -1.36
C MET A 145 -13.66 8.60 -1.63
N TYR A 146 -14.43 7.79 -0.92
CA TYR A 146 -15.86 7.73 -1.09
C TYR A 146 -16.62 8.19 0.13
N SER A 147 -17.70 8.89 -0.17
CA SER A 147 -18.77 9.20 0.75
C SER A 147 -20.10 8.87 0.09
N SER A 148 -21.15 8.75 0.89
CA SER A 148 -22.50 8.40 0.43
C SER A 148 -23.03 9.29 -0.71
N TRP A 149 -22.51 10.51 -0.86
CA TRP A 149 -22.99 11.52 -1.80
C TRP A 149 -21.93 12.03 -2.79
N SER A 150 -20.67 11.63 -2.63
CA SER A 150 -19.58 12.14 -3.48
C SER A 150 -18.36 11.22 -3.48
N GLN A 151 -17.59 11.28 -4.57
CA GLN A 151 -16.32 10.58 -4.71
C GLN A 151 -15.21 11.58 -5.02
N PRO A 152 -14.66 12.28 -4.01
CA PRO A 152 -13.49 13.12 -4.24
C PRO A 152 -12.30 12.28 -4.70
N LEU A 153 -11.67 12.76 -5.77
CA LEU A 153 -10.41 12.28 -6.28
C LEU A 153 -9.33 13.31 -5.96
N THR A 154 -8.25 12.87 -5.34
CA THR A 154 -6.98 13.60 -5.32
C THR A 154 -6.19 13.14 -6.53
N VAL A 155 -5.81 14.09 -7.39
CA VAL A 155 -5.17 13.80 -8.68
C VAL A 155 -3.69 14.14 -8.56
N GLY A 156 -2.84 13.18 -8.90
CA GLY A 156 -1.40 13.34 -9.02
C GLY A 156 -0.96 13.90 -10.38
N TRP A 157 0.34 13.81 -10.66
CA TRP A 157 0.87 14.10 -12.00
C TRP A 157 0.62 12.93 -12.97
N ASN A 158 1.44 12.83 -14.00
CA ASN A 158 1.43 11.73 -14.96
C ASN A 158 1.75 10.40 -14.28
N CYS A 159 1.28 9.31 -14.87
CA CYS A 159 1.76 7.98 -14.50
C CYS A 159 3.30 7.96 -14.57
N PRO A 160 3.97 7.41 -13.56
CA PRO A 160 5.42 7.37 -13.51
C PRO A 160 5.97 6.44 -14.59
N ASN A 161 7.27 6.58 -14.82
CA ASN A 161 7.94 5.90 -15.91
C ASN A 161 7.86 4.38 -15.76
N TYR A 162 7.90 3.69 -16.89
CA TYR A 162 7.81 2.24 -16.92
C TYR A 162 9.11 1.62 -16.42
N TRP A 163 8.99 0.49 -15.70
CA TRP A 163 10.08 -0.37 -15.21
C TRP A 163 10.75 0.02 -13.89
N ASP A 164 10.50 1.22 -13.39
CA ASP A 164 10.99 1.62 -12.07
C ASP A 164 9.97 1.30 -10.98
N TRP A 165 10.51 1.08 -9.79
CA TRP A 165 9.73 0.89 -8.59
C TRP A 165 9.47 2.23 -7.92
N HIS A 166 8.27 2.38 -7.35
CA HIS A 166 7.85 3.61 -6.72
C HIS A 166 7.11 3.29 -5.41
N LEU A 167 7.37 4.06 -4.37
CA LEU A 167 6.53 4.07 -3.16
C LEU A 167 5.38 5.04 -3.36
N TYR A 168 4.16 4.55 -3.49
CA TYR A 168 2.98 5.40 -3.48
C TYR A 168 2.46 5.53 -2.06
N THR A 169 2.27 6.77 -1.61
CA THR A 169 1.69 7.05 -0.29
C THR A 169 0.45 7.92 -0.44
N ALA A 170 -0.67 7.49 0.11
CA ALA A 170 -1.87 8.29 0.26
C ALA A 170 -2.11 8.58 1.75
N THR A 171 -2.27 9.86 2.11
CA THR A 171 -2.61 10.27 3.47
C THR A 171 -3.96 10.99 3.49
N PHE A 172 -4.69 10.82 4.57
CA PHE A 172 -5.91 11.58 4.86
C PHE A 172 -5.91 12.00 6.33
N ASP A 173 -6.10 13.29 6.60
CA ASP A 173 -6.06 13.85 7.96
C ASP A 173 -7.44 14.11 8.57
N GLY A 174 -8.51 13.69 7.91
CA GLY A 174 -9.89 14.00 8.26
C GLY A 174 -10.46 15.19 7.48
N SER A 175 -9.59 16.03 6.90
CA SER A 175 -9.99 17.24 6.18
C SER A 175 -9.25 17.45 4.85
N LYS A 176 -8.15 16.73 4.63
CA LYS A 176 -7.28 16.88 3.47
C LYS A 176 -6.68 15.53 3.11
N ALA A 177 -6.75 15.21 1.82
CA ALA A 177 -6.05 14.10 1.23
C ALA A 177 -4.78 14.57 0.52
N THR A 178 -3.74 13.75 0.61
CA THR A 178 -2.45 14.02 -0.05
C THR A 178 -1.89 12.75 -0.67
N LEU A 179 -1.31 12.88 -1.85
CA LEU A 179 -0.67 11.83 -2.61
C LEU A 179 0.82 12.11 -2.75
N TYR A 180 1.63 11.09 -2.54
CA TYR A 180 3.07 11.10 -2.75
C TYR A 180 3.47 10.00 -3.72
N ASP A 181 4.42 10.33 -4.59
CA ASP A 181 5.23 9.38 -5.35
C ASP A 181 6.67 9.46 -4.83
N ASN A 182 7.15 8.33 -4.32
CA ASN A 182 8.30 8.23 -3.45
C ASN A 182 8.17 9.17 -2.26
N TRP A 183 8.94 10.26 -2.23
CA TRP A 183 8.89 11.28 -1.18
C TRP A 183 8.29 12.61 -1.66
N SER A 184 7.96 12.72 -2.95
CA SER A 184 7.46 13.95 -3.54
C SER A 184 5.95 14.00 -3.46
N GLN A 185 5.39 15.09 -2.93
CA GLN A 185 3.96 15.32 -2.98
C GLN A 185 3.54 15.63 -4.42
N ILE A 186 2.67 14.80 -4.99
CA ILE A 186 2.20 14.92 -6.39
C ILE A 186 0.76 15.42 -6.51
N GLY A 187 -0.01 15.41 -5.42
CA GLY A 187 -1.40 15.84 -5.42
C GLY A 187 -1.91 16.09 -4.00
N SER A 188 -2.81 17.06 -3.85
CA SER A 188 -3.50 17.29 -2.59
C SER A 188 -4.85 17.95 -2.80
N ARG A 189 -5.80 17.66 -1.93
CA ARG A 189 -7.16 18.17 -2.01
C ARG A 189 -7.78 18.28 -0.62
N SER A 190 -8.37 19.42 -0.30
CA SER A 190 -9.27 19.54 0.86
C SER A 190 -10.52 18.70 0.60
N ILE A 191 -10.84 17.85 1.57
CA ILE A 191 -11.97 16.94 1.51
C ILE A 191 -12.83 17.19 2.75
N ASN A 192 -14.09 17.52 2.50
CA ASN A 192 -15.07 17.77 3.54
C ASN A 192 -16.17 16.72 3.40
N ILE A 193 -15.82 15.46 3.69
CA ILE A 193 -16.72 14.32 3.62
C ILE A 193 -16.59 13.48 4.88
N LEU A 194 -17.66 12.78 5.23
CA LEU A 194 -17.61 11.67 6.17
C LEU A 194 -17.30 10.40 5.38
N LEU A 195 -16.18 9.76 5.72
CA LEU A 195 -15.87 8.44 5.19
C LEU A 195 -16.91 7.44 5.71
N GLN A 196 -17.40 6.61 4.80
CA GLN A 196 -18.29 5.51 5.15
C GLN A 196 -17.45 4.27 5.41
N ASP A 197 -17.70 3.64 6.54
CA ASP A 197 -17.26 2.28 6.78
C ASP A 197 -18.34 1.30 6.30
N ASP A 198 -17.92 0.13 5.85
CA ASP A 198 -18.81 -0.94 5.43
C ASP A 198 -18.18 -2.31 5.69
N SER A 199 -18.99 -3.36 5.59
CA SER A 199 -18.54 -4.73 5.80
C SER A 199 -17.92 -5.38 4.55
N ASN A 200 -17.59 -4.62 3.50
CA ASN A 200 -17.03 -5.19 2.28
C ASN A 200 -15.56 -5.55 2.47
N GLN A 201 -15.10 -6.64 1.87
CA GLN A 201 -13.68 -6.97 1.90
C GLN A 201 -12.80 -5.85 1.32
N MET A 202 -11.57 -5.73 1.81
CA MET A 202 -10.53 -5.01 1.08
C MET A 202 -9.99 -5.91 -0.03
N THR A 203 -9.80 -5.37 -1.23
CA THR A 203 -9.09 -6.04 -2.31
C THR A 203 -7.82 -5.31 -2.68
N ILE A 204 -6.83 -6.10 -3.06
CA ILE A 204 -5.61 -5.65 -3.69
C ILE A 204 -5.56 -6.25 -5.07
N TRP A 205 -5.09 -5.45 -6.02
CA TRP A 205 -5.00 -5.85 -7.41
C TRP A 205 -6.31 -6.04 -8.15
N ARG A 206 -7.38 -5.46 -7.61
CA ARG A 206 -8.70 -5.50 -8.21
C ARG A 206 -9.51 -4.32 -7.70
N TYR A 207 -10.39 -3.83 -8.55
CA TYR A 207 -11.50 -3.01 -8.10
C TYR A 207 -12.56 -3.87 -7.43
N ASN A 208 -12.96 -3.53 -6.20
CA ASN A 208 -13.96 -4.29 -5.44
C ASN A 208 -15.26 -4.61 -6.22
N TRP A 209 -15.60 -3.84 -7.26
CA TRP A 209 -16.83 -3.99 -8.05
C TRP A 209 -16.62 -4.37 -9.53
N GLY A 210 -15.44 -4.87 -9.96
CA GLY A 210 -15.19 -5.13 -11.40
C GLY A 210 -14.06 -6.09 -11.75
N TRP A 211 -13.86 -6.30 -13.06
CA TRP A 211 -12.88 -7.23 -13.67
C TRP A 211 -11.67 -6.48 -14.24
N TYR A 212 -11.15 -5.56 -13.45
CA TYR A 212 -9.98 -4.77 -13.82
C TYR A 212 -8.74 -5.51 -13.33
N TYR A 213 -8.09 -6.25 -14.24
CA TYR A 213 -6.84 -6.96 -13.99
C TYR A 213 -5.71 -6.23 -14.67
N PHE A 214 -4.50 -6.38 -14.14
CA PHE A 214 -3.35 -5.60 -14.58
C PHE A 214 -2.06 -6.43 -14.54
N ASN A 215 -1.00 -5.91 -15.17
CA ASN A 215 0.38 -6.42 -15.10
C ASN A 215 1.30 -5.52 -14.26
N TRP A 216 1.43 -5.79 -12.96
CA TRP A 216 2.40 -5.11 -12.10
C TRP A 216 2.95 -6.07 -11.07
N THR A 217 4.06 -5.64 -10.49
CA THR A 217 4.59 -6.18 -9.25
C THR A 217 4.31 -5.20 -8.12
N ILE A 218 3.78 -5.68 -7.00
CA ILE A 218 3.65 -4.90 -5.78
C ILE A 218 4.52 -5.49 -4.67
N ASP A 219 4.90 -4.64 -3.72
CA ASP A 219 5.51 -5.04 -2.47
C ASP A 219 5.13 -4.10 -1.31
N GLY A 220 5.30 -4.56 -0.07
CA GLY A 220 5.38 -3.73 1.12
C GLY A 220 4.14 -2.87 1.37
N ILE A 221 2.96 -3.49 1.38
CA ILE A 221 1.72 -2.76 1.67
C ILE A 221 1.65 -2.49 3.16
N LYS A 222 1.49 -1.21 3.52
CA LYS A 222 1.34 -0.75 4.91
C LYS A 222 0.15 0.16 5.05
N ILE A 223 -0.59 0.03 6.15
CA ILE A 223 -1.64 0.99 6.54
C ILE A 223 -1.38 1.43 7.98
N TYR A 224 -1.45 2.73 8.20
CA TYR A 224 -1.33 3.37 9.51
C TYR A 224 -2.62 4.09 9.86
N ASN A 225 -3.02 4.07 11.14
CA ASN A 225 -4.14 4.85 11.68
C ASN A 225 -3.75 6.27 12.11
N ARG A 226 -2.71 6.80 11.47
CA ARG A 226 -2.25 8.18 11.58
C ARG A 226 -1.70 8.65 10.23
N ILE A 227 -1.42 9.93 10.17
CA ILE A 227 -0.72 10.53 9.04
C ILE A 227 0.79 10.34 9.27
N LEU A 228 1.48 9.75 8.31
CA LEU A 228 2.93 9.78 8.27
C LEU A 228 3.40 11.18 7.85
N SER A 229 4.42 11.69 8.53
CA SER A 229 5.11 12.91 8.14
C SER A 229 5.87 12.72 6.82
N PRO A 230 6.14 13.82 6.08
CA PRO A 230 6.98 13.74 4.87
C PRO A 230 8.36 13.11 5.12
N TRP A 231 8.91 13.26 6.33
CA TRP A 231 10.18 12.65 6.71
C TRP A 231 10.09 11.14 6.86
N GLU A 232 9.03 10.63 7.48
CA GLU A 232 8.79 9.19 7.58
C GLU A 232 8.57 8.56 6.20
N ILE A 233 7.81 9.24 5.33
CA ILE A 233 7.59 8.82 3.94
C ILE A 233 8.93 8.76 3.19
N LEU A 234 9.77 9.80 3.32
CA LEU A 234 11.11 9.84 2.71
C LEU A 234 12.00 8.69 3.17
N GLN A 235 12.04 8.43 4.48
CA GLN A 235 12.87 7.36 5.04
C GLN A 235 12.41 6.00 4.53
N GLN A 236 11.10 5.73 4.54
CA GLN A 236 10.57 4.49 3.99
C GLN A 236 10.90 4.36 2.51
N ALA A 237 10.66 5.40 1.71
CA ALA A 237 11.00 5.39 0.29
C ALA A 237 12.47 5.04 0.05
N LYS A 238 13.41 5.61 0.81
CA LYS A 238 14.85 5.35 0.69
C LYS A 238 15.31 3.99 1.21
N SER A 239 14.67 3.48 2.27
CA SER A 239 15.02 2.17 2.86
C SER A 239 14.85 1.01 1.87
N ALA A 240 14.05 1.19 0.83
CA ALA A 240 13.88 0.21 -0.24
C ALA A 240 15.02 0.17 -1.27
N TRP A 241 15.98 1.10 -1.24
CA TRP A 241 17.05 1.23 -2.25
C TRP A 241 18.47 1.11 -1.68
N LEU A 242 18.60 0.77 -0.39
CA LEU A 242 19.86 0.57 0.32
C LEU A 242 20.12 -0.92 0.52
#